data_AF-A0A6J7ZV14-F1
#
_entry.id   AF-A0A6J7ZV14-F1
#
_cell.length_a   1.000
_cell.length_b   1.000
_cell.length_c   1.000
_cell.angle_alpha   90.00
_cell.angle_beta   90.00
_cell.angle_gamma   90.00
#
_symmetry.space_group_name_H-M   'P 1'
#
loop_
_entity.id
_entity.type
_entity.pdbx_description
1 polymer ?
#
loop_
_entity_poly.entity_id
_entity_poly.type
_entity_poly.pdbx_seq_one_letter_code
_entity_poly.pdbx_strand_id
1 'polypeptide(L)'
;MHMKTFDIFSFAIKYLKDQAFGRLVKALKNVETNDIHYVLTVPAIWDDQAKIFLRKAAEKAGIKGKDLTIALEPETASIYCQELRTNRDGNSNKTFSETIKKGTKYVVVDLGGGTADLTVHERLLDDSLEEVLPPSGGNWGGTANDQAYIEISARCFY
;
A
#
# COMPACT_ATOMS: atom_id res chain seq x y z
N MET A 1 -1.25 -0.68 -31.64
CA MET A 1 0.06 -0.81 -30.97
C MET A 1 -0.16 -1.60 -29.69
N HIS A 2 0.33 -2.83 -29.60
CA HIS A 2 0.16 -3.64 -28.38
C HIS A 2 1.28 -3.27 -27.40
N MET A 3 0.95 -2.51 -26.35
CA MET A 3 1.89 -2.19 -25.28
C MET A 3 1.99 -3.40 -24.34
N LYS A 4 3.19 -3.77 -23.89
CA LYS A 4 3.34 -4.87 -22.94
C LYS A 4 2.98 -4.37 -21.54
N THR A 5 2.40 -5.24 -20.70
CA THR A 5 2.06 -4.92 -19.30
C THR A 5 3.24 -4.30 -18.55
N PHE A 6 4.44 -4.84 -18.72
CA PHE A 6 5.66 -4.30 -18.13
C PHE A 6 5.91 -2.82 -18.49
N ASP A 7 5.63 -2.44 -19.73
CA ASP A 7 5.78 -1.04 -20.18
C ASP A 7 4.72 -0.14 -19.56
N ILE A 8 3.48 -0.63 -19.43
CA ILE A 8 2.40 0.10 -18.74
C ILE A 8 2.80 0.44 -17.30
N PHE A 9 3.25 -0.56 -16.53
CA PHE A 9 3.69 -0.35 -15.15
C PHE A 9 4.89 0.58 -15.07
N SER A 10 5.89 0.40 -15.95
CA SER A 10 7.07 1.27 -15.98
C SER A 10 6.70 2.74 -16.27
N PHE A 11 5.78 2.97 -17.20
CA PHE A 11 5.31 4.33 -17.51
C PHE A 11 4.47 4.94 -16.39
N ALA A 12 3.60 4.15 -15.75
CA ALA A 12 2.81 4.61 -14.61
C ALA A 12 3.72 5.02 -13.43
N ILE A 13 4.70 4.18 -13.08
CA ILE A 13 5.67 4.49 -12.02
C ILE A 13 6.48 5.73 -12.38
N LYS A 14 6.96 5.83 -13.63
CA LYS A 14 7.69 7.02 -14.10
C LYS A 14 6.85 8.28 -13.96
N TYR A 15 5.59 8.24 -14.39
CA TYR A 15 4.68 9.37 -14.28
C TYR A 15 4.49 9.79 -12.81
N LEU A 16 4.17 8.86 -11.92
CA LEU A 16 3.99 9.15 -10.49
C LEU A 16 5.26 9.71 -9.85
N LYS A 17 6.41 9.10 -10.15
CA LYS A 17 7.73 9.55 -9.69
C LYS A 17 8.02 11.00 -10.11
N ASP A 18 7.83 11.30 -11.39
CA ASP A 18 8.12 12.62 -11.96
C ASP A 18 7.14 13.67 -11.40
N GLN A 19 5.86 13.32 -11.20
CA GLN A 19 4.88 14.18 -10.53
C GLN A 19 5.23 14.47 -9.07
N ALA A 20 5.61 13.43 -8.31
CA ALA A 20 6.01 13.57 -6.91
C ALA A 20 7.26 14.46 -6.79
N PHE A 21 8.28 14.21 -7.62
CA PHE A 21 9.49 15.01 -7.66
C PHE A 21 9.20 16.49 -8.01
N GLY A 22 8.37 16.71 -9.04
CA GLY A 22 7.96 18.06 -9.44
C GLY A 22 7.21 18.83 -8.34
N ARG A 23 6.49 18.14 -7.45
CA ARG A 23 5.87 18.76 -6.27
C ARG A 23 6.91 19.04 -5.18
N LEU A 24 7.84 18.13 -4.93
CA LEU A 24 8.89 18.29 -3.93
C LEU A 24 9.79 19.49 -4.22
N VAL A 25 10.28 19.64 -5.45
CA VAL A 25 11.16 20.76 -5.85
C VAL A 25 10.45 22.12 -5.78
N LYS A 26 9.11 22.15 -5.86
CA LYS A 26 8.32 23.38 -5.65
C LYS A 26 8.17 23.71 -4.17
N ALA A 27 8.09 22.70 -3.30
CA ALA A 27 7.89 22.87 -1.87
C ALA A 27 9.20 23.08 -1.10
N LEU A 28 10.30 22.48 -1.58
CA LEU A 28 11.61 22.45 -0.93
C LEU A 28 12.68 22.97 -1.90
N LYS A 29 13.64 23.76 -1.39
CA LYS A 29 14.76 24.25 -2.19
C LYS A 29 15.86 23.20 -2.27
N ASN A 30 16.54 23.11 -3.42
CA ASN A 30 17.75 22.30 -3.64
C ASN A 30 17.58 20.79 -3.42
N VAL A 31 16.42 20.21 -3.75
CA VAL A 31 16.24 18.75 -3.73
C VAL A 31 16.73 18.16 -5.06
N GLU A 32 17.65 17.23 -4.99
CA GLU A 32 18.11 16.44 -6.12
C GLU A 32 17.44 15.06 -6.16
N THR A 33 17.51 14.39 -7.31
CA THR A 33 16.94 13.05 -7.47
C THR A 33 17.64 12.00 -6.60
N ASN A 34 18.92 12.21 -6.25
CA ASN A 34 19.69 11.31 -5.39
C ASN A 34 19.36 11.47 -3.91
N ASP A 35 18.61 12.51 -3.53
CA ASP A 35 18.19 12.74 -2.15
C ASP A 35 16.93 11.93 -1.78
N ILE A 36 16.36 11.21 -2.74
CA ILE A 36 15.05 10.57 -2.60
C ILE A 36 15.21 9.06 -2.59
N HIS A 37 14.75 8.45 -1.49
CA HIS A 37 14.50 7.03 -1.40
C HIS A 37 13.03 6.75 -1.67
N TYR A 38 12.74 5.88 -2.64
CA TYR A 38 11.38 5.51 -3.00
C TYR A 38 10.96 4.23 -2.28
N VAL A 39 9.73 4.25 -1.74
CA VAL A 39 9.08 3.06 -1.19
C VAL A 39 7.85 2.77 -2.06
N LEU A 40 7.81 1.62 -2.70
CA LEU A 40 6.65 1.14 -3.44
C LEU A 40 5.99 0.03 -2.64
N THR A 41 4.72 0.22 -2.30
CA THR A 41 3.94 -0.78 -1.57
C THR A 41 3.34 -1.80 -2.55
N VAL A 42 3.21 -3.05 -2.10
CA VAL A 42 2.58 -4.15 -2.83
C VAL A 42 1.67 -4.98 -1.93
N PRO A 43 0.62 -5.62 -2.47
CA PRO A 43 -0.20 -6.53 -1.70
C PRO A 43 0.62 -7.69 -1.12
N ALA A 44 0.33 -8.08 0.12
CA ALA A 44 1.00 -9.23 0.74
C ALA A 44 0.67 -10.55 0.03
N ILE A 45 -0.52 -10.65 -0.57
CA ILE A 45 -0.95 -11.82 -1.34
C ILE A 45 -0.19 -12.04 -2.66
N TRP A 46 0.64 -11.07 -3.08
CA TRP A 46 1.46 -11.23 -4.29
C TRP A 46 2.60 -12.22 -4.08
N ASP A 47 2.86 -13.03 -5.11
CA ASP A 47 4.04 -13.88 -5.15
C ASP A 47 5.34 -13.07 -5.40
N ASP A 48 6.48 -13.74 -5.25
CA ASP A 48 7.79 -13.11 -5.42
C ASP A 48 8.04 -12.66 -6.86
N GLN A 49 7.44 -13.33 -7.85
CA GLN A 49 7.59 -12.96 -9.26
C GLN A 49 6.92 -11.62 -9.54
N ALA A 50 5.72 -11.38 -9.01
CA ALA A 50 5.00 -10.12 -9.11
C ALA A 50 5.74 -8.98 -8.40
N LYS A 51 6.32 -9.26 -7.22
CA LYS A 51 7.16 -8.28 -6.48
C LYS A 51 8.42 -7.90 -7.28
N ILE A 52 9.12 -8.90 -7.84
CA ILE A 52 10.29 -8.67 -8.70
C ILE A 52 9.90 -7.93 -9.98
N PHE A 53 8.74 -8.24 -10.56
CA PHE A 53 8.22 -7.55 -11.74
C PHE A 53 8.05 -6.05 -11.47
N LEU A 54 7.42 -5.67 -10.35
CA LEU A 54 7.25 -4.27 -9.99
C LEU A 54 8.59 -3.57 -9.74
N ARG A 55 9.53 -4.22 -9.05
CA ARG A 55 10.89 -3.71 -8.86
C ARG A 55 11.58 -3.41 -10.18
N LYS A 56 11.54 -4.35 -11.13
CA LYS A 56 12.15 -4.15 -12.47
C LYS A 56 11.46 -3.04 -13.26
N ALA A 57 10.13 -2.90 -13.14
CA ALA A 57 9.40 -1.81 -13.77
C ALA A 57 9.80 -0.44 -13.18
N ALA A 58 10.00 -0.37 -11.86
CA ALA A 58 10.49 0.83 -11.17
C ALA A 58 11.93 1.20 -11.58
N GLU A 59 12.80 0.20 -11.74
CA GLU A 59 14.15 0.41 -12.26
C GLU A 59 14.13 0.95 -13.69
N LYS A 60 13.27 0.41 -14.56
CA LYS A 60 13.05 0.95 -15.90
C LYS A 60 12.48 2.37 -15.89
N ALA A 61 11.70 2.73 -14.88
CA ALA A 61 11.21 4.09 -14.65
C ALA A 61 12.32 5.08 -14.20
N GLY A 62 13.55 4.60 -14.02
CA GLY A 62 14.72 5.38 -13.64
C GLY A 62 14.86 5.59 -12.13
N ILE A 63 14.28 4.70 -11.31
CA ILE A 63 14.57 4.62 -9.87
C ILE A 63 15.76 3.69 -9.71
N LYS A 64 16.83 4.12 -9.04
CA LYS A 64 17.99 3.25 -8.82
C LYS A 64 17.63 2.19 -7.78
N GLY A 65 18.05 0.94 -7.98
CA GLY A 65 17.72 -0.16 -7.07
C GLY A 65 18.16 0.08 -5.61
N LYS A 66 19.27 0.80 -5.40
CA LYS A 66 19.74 1.20 -4.06
C LYS A 66 18.85 2.24 -3.36
N ASP A 67 18.08 3.00 -4.13
CA ASP A 67 17.19 4.06 -3.68
C ASP A 67 15.72 3.59 -3.74
N LEU A 68 15.49 2.26 -3.71
CA LEU A 68 14.18 1.62 -3.85
C LEU A 68 13.94 0.47 -2.85
N THR A 69 12.91 0.64 -2.02
CA THR A 69 12.33 -0.42 -1.20
C THR A 69 10.99 -0.86 -1.77
N ILE A 70 10.78 -2.18 -1.87
CA ILE A 70 9.45 -2.77 -2.02
C ILE A 70 8.98 -3.11 -0.61
N ALA A 71 7.84 -2.57 -0.20
CA ALA A 71 7.26 -2.80 1.12
C ALA A 71 5.89 -3.46 0.99
N LEU A 72 5.46 -4.22 2.00
CA LEU A 72 4.11 -4.77 1.99
C LEU A 72 3.10 -3.68 2.40
N GLU A 73 1.97 -3.62 1.69
CA GLU A 73 0.83 -2.77 2.02
C GLU A 73 0.38 -2.94 3.48
N PRO A 74 0.09 -4.16 3.98
CA PRO A 74 -0.39 -4.31 5.35
C PRO A 74 0.64 -3.91 6.40
N GLU A 75 1.93 -4.11 6.13
CA GLU A 75 3.03 -3.71 7.03
C GLU A 75 3.12 -2.18 7.10
N THR A 76 3.12 -1.52 5.95
CA THR A 76 3.14 -0.06 5.84
C THR A 76 1.92 0.55 6.53
N ALA A 77 0.73 -0.02 6.32
CA ALA A 77 -0.50 0.39 6.99
C ALA A 77 -0.42 0.21 8.52
N SER A 78 0.17 -0.89 8.98
CA SER A 78 0.36 -1.16 10.41
C SER A 78 1.30 -0.18 11.09
N ILE A 79 2.43 0.12 10.45
CA ILE A 79 3.40 1.11 10.96
C ILE A 79 2.74 2.49 11.01
N TYR A 80 2.02 2.89 9.96
CA TYR A 80 1.31 4.16 9.95
C TYR A 80 0.27 4.25 11.06
N CYS A 81 -0.55 3.20 11.22
CA CYS A 81 -1.59 3.15 12.25
C CYS A 81 -1.01 3.26 13.66
N GLN A 82 0.16 2.67 13.92
CA GLN A 82 0.88 2.77 15.19
C GLN A 82 1.18 4.23 15.61
N GLU A 83 1.49 5.09 14.65
CA GLU A 83 1.78 6.51 14.90
C GLU A 83 0.51 7.37 15.04
N LEU A 84 -0.66 6.86 14.68
CA LEU A 84 -1.91 7.63 14.78
C LEU A 84 -2.33 7.81 16.23
N ARG A 85 -2.70 9.05 16.58
CA ARG A 85 -3.38 9.34 17.85
C ARG A 85 -4.82 8.88 17.78
N THR A 86 -5.25 8.13 18.78
CA THR A 86 -6.61 7.60 18.87
C THR A 86 -7.38 8.32 19.95
N ASN A 87 -8.56 8.85 19.61
CA ASN A 87 -9.52 9.42 20.57
C ASN A 87 -10.53 8.35 21.03
N ARG A 88 -10.10 7.09 21.22
CA ARG A 88 -11.02 5.97 21.47
C ARG A 88 -11.82 6.12 22.77
N ASP A 89 -11.28 6.82 23.77
CA ASP A 89 -11.96 7.00 25.07
C ASP A 89 -12.47 8.43 25.29
N GLY A 90 -12.58 9.26 24.24
CA GLY A 90 -13.11 10.63 24.32
C GLY A 90 -12.27 11.64 25.13
N ASN A 91 -11.20 11.20 25.81
CA ASN A 91 -10.37 12.05 26.67
C ASN A 91 -8.88 11.64 26.72
N SER A 92 -8.45 10.70 25.87
CA SER A 92 -7.08 10.20 25.85
C SER A 92 -6.37 10.60 24.55
N ASN A 93 -5.30 11.38 24.65
CA ASN A 93 -4.45 11.79 23.53
C ASN A 93 -3.40 10.70 23.20
N LYS A 94 -3.81 9.42 23.31
CA LYS A 94 -2.91 8.27 23.24
C LYS A 94 -2.69 7.81 21.81
N THR A 95 -1.46 7.41 21.47
CA THR A 95 -1.19 6.79 20.18
C THR A 95 -1.77 5.38 20.11
N PHE A 96 -2.01 4.87 18.90
CA PHE A 96 -2.38 3.48 18.69
C PHE A 96 -1.31 2.55 19.27
N SER A 97 -0.04 2.92 19.16
CA SER A 97 1.08 2.24 19.83
C SER A 97 0.96 2.18 21.35
N GLU A 98 0.39 3.18 22.01
CA GLU A 98 0.14 3.12 23.46
C GLU A 98 -1.09 2.26 23.81
N THR A 99 -1.96 2.01 22.82
CA THR A 99 -3.19 1.23 22.96
C THR A 99 -2.95 -0.26 22.65
N ILE A 100 -2.16 -0.57 21.63
CA ILE A 100 -1.77 -1.91 21.21
C ILE A 100 -0.53 -2.34 21.99
N LYS A 101 -0.75 -3.15 23.03
CA LYS A 101 0.33 -3.72 23.84
C LYS A 101 1.19 -4.68 23.01
N LYS A 102 2.45 -4.82 23.39
CA LYS A 102 3.33 -5.88 22.85
C LYS A 102 2.67 -7.26 23.06
N GLY A 103 2.77 -8.14 22.07
CA GLY A 103 2.07 -9.42 21.98
C GLY A 103 0.61 -9.34 21.49
N THR A 104 0.10 -8.14 21.20
CA THR A 104 -1.24 -8.00 20.62
C THR A 104 -1.23 -8.44 19.16
N LYS A 105 -2.14 -9.35 18.84
CA LYS A 105 -2.47 -9.73 17.46
C LYS A 105 -3.64 -8.89 16.97
N TYR A 106 -3.54 -8.40 15.75
CA TYR A 106 -4.59 -7.63 15.10
C TYR A 106 -4.62 -7.91 13.60
N VAL A 107 -5.74 -7.57 12.96
CA VAL A 107 -5.93 -7.79 11.53
C VAL A 107 -5.86 -6.46 10.81
N VAL A 108 -5.06 -6.40 9.75
CA VAL A 108 -5.15 -5.36 8.73
C VAL A 108 -6.14 -5.83 7.68
N VAL A 109 -7.14 -5.00 7.41
CA VAL A 109 -8.16 -5.27 6.40
C VAL A 109 -8.05 -4.15 5.35
N ASP A 110 -7.53 -4.50 4.18
CA ASP A 110 -7.45 -3.60 3.03
C ASP A 110 -8.61 -3.89 2.08
N LEU A 111 -9.49 -2.90 1.91
CA LEU A 111 -10.70 -3.00 1.09
C LEU A 111 -10.53 -2.10 -0.14
N GLY A 112 -9.77 -2.60 -1.11
CA GLY A 112 -9.50 -1.91 -2.35
C GLY A 112 -10.67 -1.96 -3.35
N GLY A 113 -10.41 -1.43 -4.56
CA GLY A 113 -11.39 -1.48 -5.65
C GLY A 113 -11.53 -2.89 -6.25
N GLY A 114 -10.41 -3.56 -6.53
CA GLY A 114 -10.41 -4.89 -7.12
C GLY A 114 -10.43 -6.02 -6.10
N THR A 115 -9.68 -5.87 -5.00
CA THR A 115 -9.45 -6.91 -4.00
C THR A 115 -9.87 -6.46 -2.62
N ALA A 116 -10.18 -7.45 -1.77
CA ALA A 116 -10.20 -7.30 -0.33
C ALA A 116 -9.12 -8.25 0.24
N ASP A 117 -8.17 -7.69 0.96
CA ASP A 117 -6.97 -8.37 1.46
C ASP A 117 -6.90 -8.28 2.99
N LEU A 118 -6.52 -9.40 3.62
CA LEU A 118 -6.45 -9.58 5.06
C LEU A 118 -5.08 -10.11 5.45
N THR A 119 -4.49 -9.48 6.46
CA THR A 119 -3.21 -9.91 7.05
C THR A 119 -3.29 -9.81 8.56
N VAL A 120 -2.84 -10.86 9.25
CA VAL A 120 -2.79 -10.88 10.72
C VAL A 120 -1.38 -10.53 11.16
N HIS A 121 -1.25 -9.43 11.90
CA HIS A 121 0.01 -8.99 12.47
C HIS A 121 0.05 -9.17 13.98
N GLU A 122 1.23 -9.47 14.49
CA GLU A 122 1.57 -9.39 15.91
C GLU A 122 2.63 -8.32 16.11
N ARG A 123 2.44 -7.45 17.11
CA ARG A 123 3.48 -6.52 17.55
C ARG A 123 4.40 -7.23 18.54
N LEU A 124 5.65 -7.42 18.16
CA LEU A 124 6.64 -8.12 18.99
C LEU A 124 7.18 -7.24 20.12
N LEU A 125 8.01 -7.85 20.97
CA LEU A 125 8.60 -7.19 22.14
C LEU A 125 9.59 -6.09 21.76
N ASP A 126 10.24 -6.19 20.61
CA ASP A 126 11.19 -5.21 20.06
C ASP A 126 10.51 -4.16 19.17
N ASP A 127 9.17 -4.09 19.20
CA ASP A 127 8.34 -3.20 18.38
C ASP A 127 8.32 -3.52 16.88
N SER A 128 8.95 -4.63 16.45
CA SER A 128 8.78 -5.16 15.09
C SER A 128 7.40 -5.81 14.90
N LEU A 129 7.06 -6.07 13.63
CA LEU A 129 5.82 -6.71 13.23
C LEU A 129 6.11 -8.09 12.65
N GLU A 130 5.32 -9.08 13.06
CA GLU A 130 5.34 -10.42 12.50
C GLU A 130 4.00 -10.75 11.86
N GLU A 131 4.04 -11.36 10.67
CA GLU A 131 2.86 -11.97 10.06
C GLU A 131 2.57 -13.32 10.73
N VAL A 132 1.40 -13.43 11.37
CA VAL A 132 1.02 -14.60 12.18
C VAL A 132 0.52 -15.74 11.30
N LEU A 133 -0.10 -15.41 10.16
CA LEU A 133 -0.71 -16.34 9.23
C LEU A 133 -0.50 -15.84 7.79
N PRO A 134 -0.38 -16.74 6.80
CA PRO A 134 -0.30 -16.33 5.40
C PRO A 134 -1.44 -15.37 5.03
N PRO A 135 -1.16 -14.34 4.21
CA PRO A 135 -2.16 -13.34 3.86
C PRO A 135 -3.25 -14.00 3.01
N SER A 136 -4.48 -13.49 3.14
CA SER A 136 -5.63 -13.99 2.40
C SER A 136 -6.32 -12.84 1.69
N GLY A 137 -6.83 -13.08 0.48
CA GLY A 137 -7.54 -12.06 -0.26
C GLY A 137 -8.29 -12.63 -1.45
N GLY A 138 -9.16 -11.80 -2.02
CA GLY A 138 -9.99 -12.20 -3.15
C GLY A 138 -10.65 -11.01 -3.84
N ASN A 139 -11.32 -11.30 -4.96
CA ASN A 139 -11.98 -10.31 -5.83
C ASN A 139 -13.31 -9.81 -5.23
N TRP A 140 -13.25 -9.29 -4.00
CA TRP A 140 -14.39 -8.78 -3.24
C TRP A 140 -14.28 -7.27 -2.97
N GLY A 141 -13.49 -6.57 -3.79
CA GLY A 141 -13.33 -5.13 -3.70
C GLY A 141 -14.56 -4.35 -4.18
N GLY A 142 -14.48 -3.01 -4.11
CA GLY A 142 -15.55 -2.09 -4.46
C GLY A 142 -16.15 -2.27 -5.87
N THR A 143 -15.39 -2.75 -6.85
CA THR A 143 -15.91 -3.00 -8.21
C THR A 143 -17.04 -4.03 -8.22
N ALA A 144 -17.06 -4.98 -7.26
CA ALA A 144 -18.18 -5.90 -7.11
C ALA A 144 -19.47 -5.18 -6.67
N ASN A 145 -19.33 -4.17 -5.81
CA ASN A 145 -20.46 -3.34 -5.40
C ASN A 145 -20.96 -2.47 -6.56
N ASP A 146 -20.04 -1.87 -7.33
CA ASP A 146 -20.39 -1.07 -8.52
C ASP A 146 -21.17 -1.92 -9.53
N GLN A 147 -20.70 -3.15 -9.78
CA GLN A 147 -21.37 -4.09 -10.68
C GLN A 147 -22.78 -4.43 -10.18
N ALA A 148 -22.94 -4.76 -8.90
CA ALA A 148 -24.24 -5.05 -8.31
C ALA A 148 -25.20 -3.84 -8.40
N TYR A 149 -24.69 -2.63 -8.17
CA TYR A 149 -25.46 -1.41 -8.30
C TYR A 149 -25.92 -1.15 -9.74
N ILE A 150 -25.04 -1.34 -10.72
CA ILE A 150 -25.38 -1.21 -12.14
C ILE A 150 -26.44 -2.24 -12.53
N GLU A 151 -26.33 -3.49 -12.08
CA GLU A 151 -27.30 -4.55 -12.36
C GLU A 151 -28.68 -4.25 -11.78
N ILE A 152 -28.75 -3.76 -10.53
CA ILE A 152 -30.01 -3.35 -9.90
C ILE A 152 -30.61 -2.18 -10.68
N SER A 153 -29.80 -1.17 -11.00
CA SER A 153 -30.25 0.00 -11.75
C SER A 153 -30.80 -0.39 -13.12
N ALA A 154 -30.10 -1.29 -13.84
CA ALA A 154 -30.56 -1.77 -15.14
C ALA A 154 -31.91 -2.50 -15.05
N ARG A 155 -32.17 -3.27 -13.98
CA ARG A 155 -33.46 -3.96 -13.77
C ARG A 155 -34.61 -3.03 -13.37
N CYS A 156 -34.31 -1.88 -12.77
CA CYS A 156 -35.33 -0.93 -12.33
C CYS A 156 -35.75 0.06 -13.43
N PHE A 157 -34.86 0.34 -14.38
CA PHE A 157 -35.06 1.38 -15.39
C PHE A 157 -35.18 0.87 -16.84
N TYR A 158 -35.00 -0.43 -17.08
CA TYR A 158 -35.28 -1.12 -18.34
C TYR A 158 -36.20 -2.32 -18.09
#